data_AF-A0A367LZZ7-F1
#
_entry.id   AF-A0A367LZZ7-F1
#
_cell.length_a   1.000
_cell.length_b   1.000
_cell.length_c   1.000
_cell.angle_alpha   90.00
_cell.angle_beta   90.00
_cell.angle_gamma   90.00
#
_symmetry.space_group_name_H-M   'P 1'
#
loop_
_entity.id
_entity.type
_entity.pdbx_description
1 polymer ?
#
loop_
_entity_poly.entity_id
_entity_poly.type
_entity_poly.pdbx_seq_one_letter_code
_entity_poly.pdbx_strand_id
1 'polypeptide(L)'
;INYVEHYGLHRRKGEDGRYERTNHTHSWNSNFVFTNLVLFHLQRHSDHHAFAKRPYQVLRHYDDSPQMPSGYAGMVVLALIPPLWRAVMDPKVRAYYAGEEFQLTAEQSERPAAS
;
A
#
# COMPACT_ATOMS: atom_id res chain seq x y z
N ILE A 1 -5.55 -5.21 8.21
CA ILE A 1 -4.18 -5.03 7.65
C ILE A 1 -4.09 -5.70 6.28
N ASN A 2 -4.40 -7.00 6.16
CA ASN A 2 -4.39 -7.72 4.87
C ASN A 2 -5.17 -6.99 3.74
N TYR A 3 -6.37 -6.46 4.01
CA TYR A 3 -7.12 -5.67 3.02
C TYR A 3 -6.37 -4.43 2.52
N VAL A 4 -5.69 -3.71 3.43
CA VAL A 4 -4.90 -2.51 3.12
C VAL A 4 -3.68 -2.89 2.29
N GLU A 5 -3.01 -3.99 2.64
CA GLU A 5 -1.82 -4.49 1.96
C GLU A 5 -2.11 -5.02 0.56
N HIS A 6 -3.27 -5.62 0.32
CA HIS A 6 -3.56 -6.31 -0.94
C HIS A 6 -4.63 -5.61 -1.79
N TYR A 7 -5.02 -4.39 -1.44
CA TYR A 7 -6.12 -3.70 -2.12
C TYR A 7 -5.91 -3.59 -3.63
N GLY A 8 -6.78 -4.24 -4.40
CA GLY A 8 -6.76 -4.20 -5.87
C GLY A 8 -5.61 -4.96 -6.54
N LEU A 9 -4.68 -5.53 -5.77
CA LEU A 9 -3.55 -6.30 -6.27
C LEU A 9 -3.91 -7.79 -6.29
N HIS A 10 -3.53 -8.47 -7.36
CA HIS A 10 -3.73 -9.90 -7.51
C HIS A 10 -2.59 -10.49 -8.36
N ARG A 11 -2.53 -11.82 -8.39
CA ARG A 11 -1.53 -12.54 -9.20
C ARG A 11 -1.90 -12.40 -10.67
N ARG A 12 -0.95 -12.00 -11.51
CA ARG A 12 -1.15 -11.99 -12.95
C ARG A 12 -1.43 -13.39 -13.47
N LYS A 13 -2.31 -13.47 -14.45
CA LYS A 13 -2.53 -14.68 -15.25
C LYS A 13 -1.64 -14.60 -16.49
N GLY A 14 -0.75 -15.59 -16.65
CA GLY A 14 0.10 -15.72 -17.82
C GLY A 14 -0.67 -16.20 -19.04
N GLU A 15 -0.02 -16.17 -20.21
CA GLU A 15 -0.58 -16.61 -21.50
C GLU A 15 -0.97 -18.10 -21.51
N ASP A 16 -0.30 -18.91 -20.69
CA ASP A 16 -0.59 -20.33 -20.46
C ASP A 16 -1.80 -20.56 -19.53
N GLY A 17 -2.44 -19.48 -19.09
CA GLY A 17 -3.57 -19.48 -18.18
C GLY A 17 -3.20 -19.78 -16.72
N ARG A 18 -1.92 -19.94 -16.40
CA ARG A 18 -1.45 -20.17 -15.03
C ARG A 18 -1.16 -18.85 -14.34
N TYR A 19 -1.41 -18.81 -13.03
CA TYR A 19 -1.07 -17.65 -12.23
C TYR A 19 0.42 -17.64 -11.89
N GLU A 20 1.04 -16.46 -11.96
CA GLU A 20 2.44 -16.26 -11.54
C GLU A 20 2.66 -16.63 -10.07
N ARG A 21 3.88 -16.96 -9.66
CA ARG A 21 4.15 -17.28 -8.23
C ARG A 21 3.94 -16.04 -7.37
N THR A 22 3.46 -16.23 -6.13
CA THR A 22 3.30 -15.14 -5.16
C THR A 22 4.65 -14.45 -4.93
N ASN A 23 4.68 -13.14 -5.09
CA ASN A 23 5.88 -12.33 -4.90
C ASN A 23 5.53 -11.02 -4.15
N HIS A 24 6.55 -10.18 -3.90
CA HIS A 24 6.41 -8.94 -3.14
C HIS A 24 5.64 -7.83 -3.88
N THR A 25 5.37 -7.96 -5.17
CA THR A 25 4.58 -6.99 -5.95
C THR A 25 3.07 -7.21 -5.79
N HIS A 26 2.65 -8.30 -5.16
CA HIS A 26 1.23 -8.57 -4.84
C HIS A 26 0.76 -7.89 -3.56
N SER A 27 1.59 -7.05 -2.96
CA SER A 27 1.28 -6.28 -1.75
C SER A 27 1.81 -4.86 -1.88
N TRP A 28 1.03 -3.89 -1.41
CA TRP A 28 1.46 -2.53 -1.22
C TRP A 28 2.50 -2.46 -0.09
N ASN A 29 3.66 -1.89 -0.38
CA ASN A 29 4.67 -1.58 0.60
C ASN A 29 4.35 -0.24 1.27
N SER A 30 4.64 -0.12 2.57
CA SER A 30 4.48 1.11 3.33
C SER A 30 5.81 1.83 3.38
N ASN A 31 5.84 3.11 3.00
CA ASN A 31 6.97 3.97 3.31
C ASN A 31 7.08 4.11 4.83
N PHE A 32 7.90 3.26 5.46
CA PHE A 32 8.21 3.27 6.90
C PHE A 32 8.64 4.67 7.39
N VAL A 33 9.13 5.52 6.47
CA VAL A 33 9.54 6.90 6.69
C VAL A 33 8.38 7.83 7.05
N PHE A 34 7.19 7.67 6.46
CA PHE A 34 6.05 8.55 6.74
C PHE A 34 5.30 8.14 8.02
N THR A 35 5.30 6.84 8.35
CA THR A 35 4.81 6.35 9.64
C THR A 35 5.60 6.97 10.78
N ASN A 36 6.92 7.14 10.61
CA ASN A 36 7.74 7.90 11.53
C ASN A 36 7.32 9.38 11.56
N LEU A 37 7.21 10.10 10.44
CA LEU A 37 6.85 11.54 10.45
C LEU A 37 5.49 11.87 11.09
N VAL A 38 4.48 11.00 10.96
CA VAL A 38 3.16 11.20 11.59
C VAL A 38 3.16 10.77 13.07
N LEU A 39 3.91 9.73 13.44
CA LEU A 39 4.05 9.30 14.84
C LEU A 39 5.09 10.12 15.63
N PHE A 40 6.01 10.82 14.96
CA PHE A 40 7.01 11.70 15.59
C PHE A 40 6.40 12.97 16.20
N HIS A 41 5.16 13.35 15.86
CA HIS A 41 4.45 14.40 16.59
C HIS A 41 3.85 13.94 17.93
N LEU A 42 3.79 12.63 18.20
CA LEU A 42 3.50 12.12 19.55
C LEU A 42 4.79 11.83 20.34
N GLN A 43 5.93 11.58 19.68
CA GLN A 43 7.19 11.27 20.37
C GLN A 43 7.74 12.45 21.19
N ARG A 44 7.43 13.71 20.87
CA ARG A 44 7.83 14.84 21.76
C ARG A 44 7.20 14.77 23.15
N HIS A 45 6.12 14.01 23.35
CA HIS A 45 5.50 13.87 24.68
C HIS A 45 6.08 12.72 25.50
N SER A 46 6.73 11.73 24.88
CA SER A 46 7.22 10.52 25.56
C SER A 46 8.75 10.36 25.55
N ASP A 47 9.44 10.93 24.56
CA ASP A 47 10.92 10.96 24.48
C ASP A 47 11.57 11.83 25.58
N HIS A 48 10.74 12.52 26.38
CA HIS A 48 11.19 13.19 27.60
C HIS A 48 11.49 12.22 28.77
N HIS A 49 11.23 10.91 28.64
CA HIS A 49 11.29 10.02 29.81
C HIS A 49 12.37 8.93 29.89
N ALA A 50 12.93 8.32 28.83
CA ALA A 50 14.08 7.39 28.99
C ALA A 50 14.53 6.75 27.67
N PHE A 51 15.83 6.83 27.36
CA PHE A 51 16.46 6.11 26.25
C PHE A 51 16.35 4.58 26.35
N ALA A 52 16.24 3.85 25.21
CA ALA A 52 17.24 2.84 24.76
C ALA A 52 16.83 1.99 23.51
N LYS A 53 17.52 2.24 22.39
CA LYS A 53 18.17 1.28 21.44
C LYS A 53 17.41 0.03 20.94
N ARG A 54 17.03 0.03 19.64
CA ARG A 54 17.31 -1.01 18.59
C ARG A 54 17.04 -0.44 17.18
N PRO A 55 17.95 -0.51 16.19
CA PRO A 55 17.65 -0.12 14.82
C PRO A 55 17.00 -1.28 14.05
N TYR A 56 15.74 -1.13 13.66
CA TYR A 56 15.02 -2.02 12.73
C TYR A 56 15.40 -1.72 11.26
N GLN A 57 16.70 -1.53 10.98
CA GLN A 57 17.19 -1.03 9.69
C GLN A 57 17.21 -2.05 8.53
N VAL A 58 16.63 -3.25 8.64
CA VAL A 58 16.71 -4.23 7.53
C VAL A 58 15.46 -5.10 7.42
N LEU A 59 14.42 -4.58 6.77
CA LEU A 59 13.54 -5.42 5.97
C LEU A 59 13.34 -4.74 4.61
N ARG A 60 14.20 -5.17 3.69
CA ARG A 60 14.28 -4.92 2.24
C ARG A 60 13.21 -3.97 1.68
N HIS A 61 13.63 -2.77 1.33
CA HIS A 61 13.02 -2.04 0.21
C HIS A 61 13.24 -2.91 -1.04
N TYR A 62 12.17 -3.52 -1.54
CA TYR A 62 12.14 -3.97 -2.92
C TYR A 62 11.61 -2.79 -3.73
N ASP A 63 12.45 -2.22 -4.58
CA ASP A 63 12.08 -1.08 -5.43
C ASP A 63 10.95 -1.44 -6.41
N ASP A 64 10.71 -2.74 -6.64
CA ASP A 64 9.68 -3.26 -7.52
C ASP A 64 8.28 -3.40 -6.86
N SER A 65 8.18 -3.26 -5.53
CA SER A 65 6.89 -3.33 -4.84
C SER A 65 6.11 -2.02 -4.98
N PRO A 66 4.79 -2.08 -5.28
CA PRO A 66 3.96 -0.88 -5.34
C PRO A 66 3.89 -0.20 -3.97
N GLN A 67 3.96 1.14 -3.92
CA GLN A 67 4.10 1.90 -2.66
C GLN A 67 2.81 2.60 -2.26
N MET A 68 2.45 2.52 -0.97
CA MET A 68 1.39 3.34 -0.38
C MET A 68 1.81 4.81 -0.28
N PRO A 69 0.85 5.74 -0.37
CA PRO A 69 1.11 7.17 -0.22
C PRO A 69 1.48 7.58 1.22
N SER A 70 1.17 6.73 2.21
CA SER A 70 1.39 7.02 3.63
C SER A 70 1.78 5.75 4.39
N GLY A 71 2.13 5.91 5.66
CA GLY A 71 2.36 4.81 6.59
C GLY A 71 1.10 4.00 6.90
N TYR A 72 1.26 2.74 7.32
CA TYR A 72 0.14 1.85 7.67
C TYR A 72 -0.92 2.49 8.58
N ALA A 73 -0.52 3.25 9.60
CA ALA A 73 -1.47 3.90 10.51
C ALA A 73 -2.40 4.87 9.77
N GLY A 74 -1.85 5.73 8.90
CA GLY A 74 -2.62 6.66 8.08
C GLY A 74 -3.52 5.92 7.09
N MET A 75 -3.01 4.86 6.46
CA MET A 75 -3.77 4.06 5.50
C MET A 75 -4.90 3.28 6.16
N VAL A 76 -4.72 2.77 7.38
CA VAL A 76 -5.79 2.11 8.15
C VAL A 76 -6.91 3.10 8.48
N VAL A 77 -6.59 4.31 8.94
CA VAL A 77 -7.60 5.35 9.19
C VAL A 77 -8.35 5.71 7.90
N LEU A 78 -7.62 5.85 6.80
CA LEU A 78 -8.21 6.12 5.49
C LEU A 78 -9.17 5.02 5.04
N ALA A 79 -8.82 3.75 5.27
CA ALA A 79 -9.61 2.58 4.92
C ALA A 79 -10.96 2.50 5.67
N LEU A 80 -11.08 3.19 6.81
CA LEU A 80 -12.35 3.30 7.55
C LEU A 80 -13.37 4.21 6.85
N ILE A 81 -12.94 4.99 5.85
CA ILE A 81 -13.79 5.88 5.06
C ILE A 81 -13.75 5.40 3.60
N PRO A 82 -14.63 4.47 3.18
CA PRO A 82 -14.57 3.85 1.86
C PRO A 82 -14.49 4.80 0.65
N PRO A 83 -15.25 5.90 0.56
CA PRO A 83 -15.13 6.80 -0.60
C PRO A 83 -13.76 7.47 -0.67
N LEU A 84 -13.19 7.86 0.47
CA LEU A 84 -11.87 8.50 0.56
C LEU A 84 -10.74 7.51 0.29
N TRP A 85 -10.84 6.29 0.82
CA TRP A 85 -9.93 5.20 0.52
C TRP A 85 -9.85 4.93 -0.99
N ARG A 86 -11.01 4.80 -1.65
CA ARG A 86 -11.11 4.56 -3.09
C ARG A 86 -10.53 5.71 -3.90
N ALA A 87 -10.84 6.96 -3.54
CA ALA A 87 -10.28 8.14 -4.19
C ALA A 87 -8.75 8.13 -4.23
N VAL A 88 -8.12 7.64 -3.17
CA VAL A 88 -6.64 7.59 -3.06
C VAL A 88 -6.05 6.34 -3.73
N MET A 89 -6.69 5.19 -3.57
CA MET A 89 -6.10 3.91 -3.97
C MET A 89 -6.46 3.45 -5.38
N ASP A 90 -7.67 3.73 -5.89
CA ASP A 90 -8.08 3.30 -7.24
C ASP A 90 -7.17 3.87 -8.35
N PRO A 91 -6.76 5.15 -8.34
CA PRO A 91 -5.81 5.67 -9.32
C PRO A 91 -4.45 4.96 -9.27
N LYS A 92 -4.01 4.54 -8.07
CA LYS A 92 -2.74 3.82 -7.88
C LYS A 92 -2.80 2.40 -8.41
N VAL A 93 -3.92 1.72 -8.17
CA VAL A 93 -4.18 0.40 -8.75
C VAL A 93 -4.15 0.49 -10.27
N ARG A 94 -4.85 1.46 -10.88
CA ARG A 94 -4.82 1.66 -12.33
C ARG A 94 -3.42 1.97 -12.85
N ALA A 95 -2.68 2.84 -12.18
CA ALA A 95 -1.30 3.14 -12.55
C ALA A 95 -0.37 1.91 -12.47
N TYR A 96 -0.60 1.02 -11.50
CA TYR A 96 0.16 -0.23 -11.36
C TYR A 96 -0.10 -1.21 -12.52
N TYR A 97 -1.32 -1.24 -13.07
CA TYR A 97 -1.69 -2.06 -14.23
C TYR A 97 -1.65 -1.29 -15.56
N ALA A 98 -1.06 -0.10 -15.62
CA ALA A 98 -0.97 0.65 -16.87
C ALA A 98 -0.16 -0.14 -17.91
N GLY A 99 -0.73 -0.38 -19.09
CA GLY A 99 -0.19 -1.27 -20.12
C GLY A 99 -0.52 -2.76 -19.95
N GLU A 100 -1.18 -3.12 -18.85
CA GLU A 100 -1.67 -4.47 -18.54
C GLU A 100 -3.15 -4.43 -18.10
N GLU A 101 -3.96 -3.53 -18.68
CA GLU A 101 -5.33 -3.26 -18.23
C GLU A 101 -6.24 -4.48 -18.32
N PHE A 102 -5.90 -5.45 -19.17
CA PHE A 102 -6.58 -6.74 -19.27
C PHE A 102 -6.51 -7.59 -17.99
N GLN A 103 -5.63 -7.23 -17.03
CA GLN A 103 -5.58 -7.83 -15.70
C GLN A 103 -6.65 -7.24 -14.76
N LEU A 104 -7.20 -6.04 -15.01
CA LEU A 104 -8.19 -5.42 -14.15
C LEU A 104 -9.53 -6.18 -14.19
N THR A 105 -10.18 -6.32 -13.03
CA THR A 105 -11.57 -6.81 -13.01
C THR A 105 -12.53 -5.76 -13.60
N ALA A 106 -13.70 -6.19 -14.08
CA ALA A 106 -14.72 -5.28 -14.62
C ALA A 106 -15.05 -4.13 -13.64
N GLU A 107 -15.16 -4.45 -12.35
CA GLU A 107 -15.39 -3.46 -11.30
C GLU A 107 -14.23 -2.44 -11.19
N GLN A 108 -12.98 -2.87 -11.32
CA GLN A 108 -11.82 -1.97 -11.24
C GLN A 108 -11.70 -1.06 -12.47
N SER A 109 -12.10 -1.57 -13.64
CA SER A 109 -12.07 -0.84 -14.91
C SER A 109 -13.20 0.19 -15.03
N GLU A 110 -14.38 -0.15 -14.53
CA GLU A 110 -15.59 0.68 -14.68
C GLU A 110 -15.79 1.68 -13.54
N ARG A 111 -15.07 1.54 -12.42
CA ARG A 111 -15.20 2.46 -11.28
C ARG A 111 -14.68 3.86 -11.63
N PRO A 112 -15.53 4.91 -11.58
CA PRO A 112 -15.07 6.28 -11.81
C PRO A 112 -14.04 6.67 -10.74
N ALA A 113 -13.06 7.48 -11.13
CA ALA A 113 -12.23 8.17 -10.14
C ALA A 113 -13.18 8.99 -9.27
N ALA A 114 -13.19 8.73 -7.95
CA ALA A 114 -14.09 9.42 -7.04
C ALA A 114 -13.94 10.94 -7.22
N SER A 115 -15.05 11.59 -7.55
CA SER A 115 -15.18 13.01 -7.87
C SER A 115 -15.00 13.91 -6.65
#